data_AF-A0A937UID3-F1
#
_entry.id   AF-A0A937UID3-F1
#
_cell.length_a   1.000
_cell.length_b   1.000
_cell.length_c   1.000
_cell.angle_alpha   90.00
_cell.angle_beta   90.00
_cell.angle_gamma   90.00
#
_symmetry.space_group_name_H-M   'P 1'
#
loop_
_entity.id
_entity.type
_entity.pdbx_description
1 polymer ?
#
loop_
_entity_poly.entity_id
_entity_poly.type
_entity_poly.pdbx_seq_one_letter_code
_entity_poly.pdbx_strand_id
1 'polypeptide(L)' 'MAESVKALPEDIQSLIDVREWDMRTREGVQRFRELKAKSLPSVALDEDLVYESLIPMQEELMAEIRRRHMEKNIG' A
#
# COMPACT_ATOMS: atom_id res chain seq x y z
N MET A 1 3.08 8.71 -6.37
CA MET A 1 2.65 7.37 -5.89
C MET A 1 1.36 7.46 -5.08
N ALA A 2 1.27 8.43 -4.15
CA ALA A 2 0.06 8.71 -3.39
C ALA A 2 -1.19 9.02 -4.22
N GLU A 3 -1.06 9.58 -5.42
CA GLU A 3 -2.22 9.89 -6.27
C GLU A 3 -2.95 8.64 -6.75
N SER A 4 -2.24 7.55 -7.08
CA SER A 4 -2.87 6.32 -7.57
C SER A 4 -3.72 5.64 -6.49
N VAL A 5 -3.31 5.75 -5.23
CA VAL A 5 -4.05 5.22 -4.06
C VAL A 5 -5.18 6.17 -3.65
N LYS A 6 -4.95 7.49 -3.69
CA LYS A 6 -5.99 8.51 -3.43
C LYS A 6 -7.07 8.57 -4.51
N ALA A 7 -6.75 8.12 -5.72
CA ALA A 7 -7.70 8.00 -6.83
C ALA A 7 -8.52 6.70 -6.81
N LEU A 8 -8.36 5.86 -5.78
CA LEU A 8 -9.22 4.69 -5.60
C LEU A 8 -10.66 5.15 -5.31
N PRO A 9 -11.68 4.37 -5.71
CA PRO A 9 -13.07 4.74 -5.43
C PRO A 9 -13.38 4.75 -3.92
N GLU A 10 -14.39 5.52 -3.50
CA GLU A 10 -14.74 5.71 -2.07
C GLU A 10 -15.06 4.40 -1.34
N ASP A 11 -15.64 3.42 -2.03
CA ASP A 11 -15.96 2.12 -1.44
C ASP A 11 -14.70 1.35 -1.04
N ILE A 12 -13.59 1.52 -1.77
CA ILE A 12 -12.28 0.94 -1.42
C ILE A 12 -11.59 1.78 -0.35
N GLN A 13 -11.61 3.11 -0.47
CA GLN A 13 -11.00 3.99 0.54
C GLN A 13 -11.61 3.77 1.93
N SER A 14 -12.90 3.44 2.00
CA SER A 14 -13.58 3.11 3.27
C SER A 14 -13.08 1.81 3.91
N LEU A 15 -12.35 0.96 3.19
CA LEU A 15 -11.81 -0.32 3.68
C LEU A 15 -10.37 -0.23 4.16
N ILE A 16 -9.66 0.87 3.91
CA ILE A 16 -8.21 0.97 4.14
C ILE A 16 -7.81 2.27 4.86
N ASP A 17 -6.74 2.21 5.64
CA ASP A 17 -6.01 3.40 6.12
C ASP A 17 -4.78 3.62 5.25
N VAL A 18 -4.73 4.75 4.54
CA VAL A 18 -3.63 5.05 3.61
C VAL A 18 -2.62 5.95 4.31
N ARG A 19 -1.38 5.47 4.42
CA ARG A 19 -0.26 6.25 4.94
C ARG A 19 0.83 6.39 3.90
N GLU A 20 1.36 7.60 3.80
CA GLU A 20 2.45 7.95 2.91
C GLU A 20 3.68 8.35 3.73
N TRP A 21 4.83 7.79 3.34
CA TRP A 21 6.11 8.11 3.96
C TRP A 21 7.07 8.69 2.93
N ASP A 22 7.65 9.85 3.25
CA ASP A 22 8.64 10.51 2.39
C ASP A 22 10.05 10.03 2.75
N MET A 23 10.77 9.49 1.77
CA MET A 23 12.14 9.00 1.90
C MET A 23 13.18 10.10 2.17
N ARG A 24 12.80 11.38 2.05
CA ARG A 24 13.61 12.53 2.48
C ARG A 24 13.55 12.74 4.00
N THR A 25 12.61 12.09 4.69
CA THR A 25 12.45 12.19 6.15
C THR A 25 13.04 10.98 6.85
N ARG A 26 13.50 11.16 8.09
CA ARG A 26 14.03 10.05 8.92
C ARG A 26 12.97 8.98 9.18
N GLU A 27 11.72 9.39 9.39
CA GLU A 27 10.60 8.48 9.60
C GLU A 27 10.35 7.61 8.36
N GLY A 28 10.35 8.19 7.16
CA GLY A 28 10.15 7.41 5.94
C GLY A 28 11.28 6.42 5.67
N VAL A 29 12.53 6.82 5.90
CA VAL A 29 13.68 5.89 5.82
C VAL A 29 13.57 4.76 6.84
N GLN A 30 13.09 5.06 8.06
CA GLN A 30 12.87 4.04 9.08
C GLN A 30 11.79 3.06 8.63
N ARG A 31 10.60 3.53 8.21
CA ARG A 31 9.54 2.64 7.74
C ARG A 31 9.95 1.81 6.54
N PHE A 32 10.67 2.38 5.58
CA PHE A 32 11.20 1.65 4.43
C PHE A 32 12.08 0.46 4.85
N ARG A 33 12.93 0.65 5.86
CA ARG A 33 13.76 -0.44 6.41
C ARG A 33 12.94 -1.47 7.19
N GLU A 34 11.95 -1.05 7.97
CA GLU A 34 11.08 -1.94 8.72
C GLU A 34 10.27 -2.86 7.80
N LEU A 35 9.77 -2.31 6.68
CA LEU A 35 9.09 -3.06 5.62
C LEU A 35 10.04 -3.90 4.77
N LYS A 36 11.36 -3.87 5.03
CA LYS A 36 12.42 -4.55 4.28
C LYS A 36 12.40 -4.26 2.78
N ALA A 37 11.90 -3.08 2.40
CA ALA A 37 11.86 -2.66 1.01
C ALA A 37 13.29 -2.40 0.48
N LYS A 38 13.51 -2.72 -0.78
CA LYS A 38 14.80 -2.62 -1.47
C LYS A 38 14.81 -1.51 -2.51
N SER A 39 13.66 -1.20 -3.10
CA SER A 39 13.55 -0.26 -4.20
C SER A 39 12.25 0.52 -4.18
N LEU A 40 12.35 1.82 -4.46
CA LEU A 40 11.21 2.70 -4.67
C LEU A 40 10.75 2.65 -6.13
N PRO A 41 9.45 2.90 -6.40
CA PRO A 41 8.35 2.96 -5.45
C PRO A 41 8.08 1.61 -4.76
N SER A 42 7.59 1.64 -3.51
CA SER A 42 7.25 0.43 -2.74
C SER A 42 5.86 0.57 -2.10
N VAL A 43 5.01 -0.44 -2.25
CA VAL A 43 3.68 -0.50 -1.60
C VAL A 43 3.69 -1.64 -0.59
N ALA A 44 3.31 -1.32 0.65
CA ALA A 44 2.96 -2.33 1.63
C ALA A 44 1.46 -2.30 1.92
N LEU A 45 0.85 -3.47 2.04
CA LEU A 45 -0.53 -3.66 2.48
C LEU A 45 -0.48 -4.47 3.78
N ASP A 46 -1.09 -3.97 4.85
CA ASP A 46 -1.06 -4.61 6.16
C ASP A 46 0.36 -4.91 6.68
N GLU A 47 1.29 -3.97 6.45
CA GLU A 47 2.73 -4.10 6.77
C GLU A 47 3.50 -5.15 5.93
N ASP A 48 2.83 -5.88 5.05
CA ASP A 48 3.48 -6.76 4.08
C ASP A 48 3.86 -5.98 2.83
N LEU A 49 5.12 -6.07 2.43
CA LEU A 49 5.59 -5.50 1.17
C LEU A 49 5.02 -6.31 -0.01
N VAL A 50 4.08 -5.71 -0.76
CA VAL A 50 3.37 -6.38 -1.86
C VAL A 50 3.96 -6.01 -3.21
N TYR A 51 4.36 -4.75 -3.39
CA TYR A 51 4.90 -4.26 -4.65
C TYR A 51 6.22 -3.52 -4.43
N GLU A 52 7.21 -3.86 -5.25
CA GLU A 52 8.53 -3.21 -5.30
C GLU A 52 8.87 -2.85 -6.74
N SER A 53 9.46 -1.67 -6.96
CA SER A 53 9.91 -1.15 -8.26
C SER A 53 8.83 -0.91 -9.31
N LEU A 54 7.62 -1.43 -9.14
CA LEU A 54 6.50 -1.31 -10.07
C LEU A 54 5.26 -0.82 -9.33
N ILE A 55 4.61 0.20 -9.88
CA ILE A 55 3.32 0.66 -9.37
C ILE A 55 2.25 -0.24 -10.00
N PRO A 56 1.43 -0.94 -9.19
CA PRO A 56 0.34 -1.75 -9.71
C PRO A 56 -0.70 -0.90 -10.43
N MET A 57 -1.44 -1.50 -11.35
CA MET A 57 -2.62 -0.86 -11.92
C MET A 57 -3.71 -0.70 -10.84
N GLN A 58 -4.61 0.28 -11.01
CA GLN A 58 -5.68 0.51 -10.04
C GLN A 58 -6.54 -0.74 -9.82
N GLU A 59 -6.86 -1.48 -10.89
CA GLU A 59 -7.63 -2.72 -10.80
C GLU A 59 -6.95 -3.79 -9.95
N GLU A 60 -5.64 -3.97 -10.14
CA GLU A 60 -4.84 -4.94 -9.37
C GLU A 60 -4.78 -4.57 -7.90
N LEU A 61 -4.55 -3.29 -7.61
CA LEU A 61 -4.52 -2.78 -6.24
C LEU A 61 -5.88 -2.95 -5.55
N MET A 62 -6.98 -2.63 -6.23
CA MET A 62 -8.33 -2.82 -5.71
C MET A 62 -8.66 -4.29 -5.44
N ALA A 63 -8.30 -5.17 -6.37
CA ALA A 63 -8.56 -6.61 -6.22
C ALA A 63 -7.83 -7.18 -5.00
N GLU A 64 -6.56 -6.80 -4.80
CA GLU A 64 -5.76 -7.25 -3.66
C GLU A 64 -6.32 -6.71 -2.32
N ILE A 65 -6.70 -5.43 -2.28
CA ILE A 65 -7.34 -4.83 -1.09
C ILE A 65 -8.63 -5.58 -0.72
N ARG A 66 -9.53 -5.79 -1.69
CA ARG A 66 -10.80 -6.50 -1.45
C ARG A 66 -10.55 -7.93 -0.97
N ARG A 67 -9.59 -8.62 -1.59
CA ARG A 67 -9.21 -9.99 -1.23
C ARG A 67 -8.76 -10.06 0.23
N ARG A 68 -7.80 -9.22 0.64
CA ARG A 68 -7.29 -9.20 2.02
C ARG A 68 -8.38 -8.82 3.03
N HIS A 69 -9.21 -7.82 2.69
CA HIS A 69 -10.34 -7.45 3.53
C HIS A 69 -11.31 -8.64 3.72
N MET A 70 -11.62 -9.37 2.65
CA MET A 70 -12.47 -10.56 2.70
C MET A 70 -11.84 -11.68 3.55
N GLU A 71 -10.55 -11.98 3.34
CA GLU A 71 -9.82 -13.00 4.13
C GLU A 71 -9.81 -12.69 5.63
N LYS A 72 -9.69 -11.41 6.03
CA LYS A 72 -9.69 -10.98 7.43
C LYS A 72 -11.06 -10.99 8.11
N ASN A 73 -12.15 -10.80 7.35
CA ASN A 73 -13.51 -10.71 7.91
C ASN A 73 -14.31 -12.02 7.80
N ILE A 74 -13.75 -13.05 7.14
CA ILE A 74 -14.33 -14.40 7.04
C ILE A 74 -13.65 -15.40 7.99
N GLY A 75 -12.61 -14.97 8.73
CA GLY A 75 -11.91 -15.75 9.75
C GLY A 75 -12.54 -15.67 11.14
#